data_AF-A0A8K0F047-F1
#
_entry.id   AF-A0A8K0F047-F1
#
_cell.length_a   1.000
_cell.length_b   1.000
_cell.length_c   1.000
_cell.angle_alpha   90.00
_cell.angle_beta   90.00
_cell.angle_gamma   90.00
#
_symmetry.space_group_name_H-M   'P 1'
#
loop_
_entity.id
_entity.type
_entity.pdbx_description
1 polymer ?
#
loop_
_entity_poly.entity_id
_entity_poly.type
_entity_poly.pdbx_seq_one_letter_code
_entity_poly.pdbx_strand_id
1 'polypeptide(L)'
;MTNAPITLFAALLGCLAAVHAGYVPDDCMHCICVVETGCRMPDPLCHMDVGSLSCGPFQMKRNYWLDARLKGGSLMNDWQTCSASWTCSEQAVNGYMERYAVQSRLGHSPTCEDFSRIHNGGPNGFKSPLTLGYWALVKKCLTGGPELNKVDLGQLTKNHTKLG
;
A
#
# COMPACT_ATOMS: atom_id res chain seq x y z
N MET A 1 -24.11 -47.30 -45.12
CA MET A 1 -23.81 -47.21 -43.68
C MET A 1 -22.45 -46.53 -43.56
N THR A 2 -22.40 -45.21 -43.38
CA THR A 2 -21.14 -44.46 -43.28
C THR A 2 -21.11 -43.77 -41.92
N ASN A 3 -20.18 -44.19 -41.06
CA ASN A 3 -19.98 -43.64 -39.73
C ASN A 3 -19.14 -42.36 -39.83
N ALA A 4 -19.66 -41.24 -39.33
CA ALA A 4 -18.92 -39.99 -39.20
C ALA A 4 -18.10 -39.97 -37.89
N PRO A 5 -16.87 -39.46 -37.88
CA PRO A 5 -16.06 -39.37 -36.67
C PRO A 5 -16.53 -38.19 -35.79
N ILE A 6 -16.81 -38.49 -34.53
CA ILE A 6 -17.14 -37.49 -33.51
C ILE A 6 -15.81 -36.84 -33.06
N THR A 7 -15.50 -35.66 -33.60
CA THR A 7 -14.41 -34.82 -33.09
C THR A 7 -14.83 -34.17 -31.77
N LEU A 8 -14.26 -34.64 -30.66
CA LEU A 8 -14.38 -34.00 -29.34
C LEU A 8 -13.54 -32.72 -29.33
N PHE A 9 -14.19 -31.55 -29.35
CA PHE A 9 -13.52 -30.30 -29.00
C PHE A 9 -13.39 -30.23 -27.48
N ALA A 10 -12.19 -30.52 -26.95
CA ALA A 10 -11.86 -30.23 -25.57
C ALA A 10 -11.79 -28.71 -25.39
N ALA A 11 -12.83 -28.11 -24.81
CA ALA A 11 -12.83 -26.71 -24.43
C ALA A 11 -11.83 -26.53 -23.26
N LEU A 12 -10.62 -26.07 -23.58
CA LEU A 12 -9.68 -25.53 -22.60
C LEU A 12 -10.30 -24.27 -21.99
N LEU A 13 -11.07 -24.43 -20.90
CA LEU A 13 -11.43 -23.31 -20.03
C LEU A 13 -10.12 -22.78 -19.41
N GLY A 14 -9.54 -21.77 -20.04
CA GLY A 14 -8.45 -21.00 -19.46
C GLY A 14 -8.94 -20.35 -18.16
N CYS A 15 -8.28 -20.68 -17.06
CA CYS A 15 -8.52 -20.03 -15.77
C CYS A 15 -8.01 -18.59 -15.88
N LEU A 16 -8.89 -17.65 -16.24
CA LEU A 16 -8.63 -16.22 -16.13
C LEU A 16 -8.59 -15.88 -14.64
N ALA A 17 -7.42 -16.02 -14.02
CA ALA A 17 -7.17 -15.42 -12.71
C ALA A 17 -7.31 -13.90 -12.89
N ALA A 18 -8.42 -13.35 -12.40
CA ALA A 18 -8.61 -11.91 -12.36
C ALA A 18 -7.49 -11.32 -11.48
N VAL A 19 -6.56 -10.60 -12.11
CA VAL A 19 -5.61 -9.75 -11.39
C VAL A 19 -6.41 -8.66 -10.69
N HIS A 20 -6.52 -8.77 -9.36
CA HIS A 20 -7.24 -7.79 -8.55
C HIS A 20 -6.35 -6.54 -8.43
N ALA A 21 -6.60 -5.53 -9.26
CA ALA A 21 -5.95 -4.23 -9.09
C ALA A 21 -6.38 -3.65 -7.74
N GLY A 22 -5.41 -3.25 -6.91
CA GLY A 22 -5.68 -2.62 -5.61
C GLY A 22 -6.36 -1.26 -5.76
N TYR A 23 -6.95 -0.77 -4.67
CA TYR A 23 -7.54 0.58 -4.61
C TYR A 23 -6.48 1.69 -4.79
N VAL A 24 -5.28 1.45 -4.26
CA VAL A 24 -4.10 2.29 -4.45
C VAL A 24 -3.36 1.79 -5.71
N PRO A 25 -3.06 2.66 -6.69
CA PRO A 25 -2.25 2.29 -7.85
C PRO A 25 -0.87 1.72 -7.45
N ASP A 26 -0.38 0.74 -8.21
CA ASP A 26 0.82 -0.05 -7.87
C ASP A 26 2.09 0.83 -7.72
N ASP A 27 2.25 1.84 -8.58
CA ASP A 27 3.36 2.80 -8.51
C ASP A 27 3.31 3.64 -7.22
N CYS A 28 2.12 4.07 -6.83
CA CYS A 28 1.89 4.78 -5.58
C CYS A 28 2.16 3.88 -4.36
N MET A 29 1.65 2.64 -4.37
CA MET A 29 1.90 1.66 -3.31
C MET A 29 3.40 1.40 -3.16
N HIS A 30 4.10 1.18 -4.26
CA HIS A 30 5.54 1.00 -4.29
C HIS A 30 6.28 2.22 -3.72
N CYS A 31 5.91 3.43 -4.11
CA CYS A 31 6.60 4.62 -3.63
C CYS A 31 6.33 4.95 -2.16
N ILE A 32 5.14 4.64 -1.63
CA ILE A 32 4.87 4.69 -0.19
C ILE A 32 5.81 3.70 0.54
N CYS A 33 5.88 2.45 0.06
CA CYS A 33 6.78 1.42 0.59
C CYS A 33 8.26 1.84 0.56
N VAL A 34 8.71 2.46 -0.55
CA VAL A 34 10.06 3.01 -0.70
C VAL A 34 10.36 4.11 0.31
N VAL A 35 9.43 5.03 0.52
CA VAL A 35 9.62 6.11 1.50
C VAL A 35 9.68 5.53 2.92
N GLU A 36 8.78 4.62 3.30
CA GLU A 36 8.70 4.08 4.67
C GLU A 36 9.93 3.23 5.06
N THR A 37 10.39 2.32 4.19
CA THR A 37 11.50 1.40 4.56
C THR A 37 12.59 1.22 3.51
N GLY A 38 12.47 1.86 2.34
CA GLY A 38 13.22 1.49 1.13
C GLY A 38 12.61 0.27 0.44
N CYS A 39 11.32 0.04 0.66
CA CYS A 39 10.54 -1.10 0.21
C CYS A 39 11.16 -2.46 0.48
N ARG A 40 11.57 -2.63 1.74
CA ARG A 40 12.08 -3.89 2.29
C ARG A 40 11.31 -4.23 3.55
N MET A 41 11.24 -5.52 3.85
CA MET A 41 10.81 -5.96 5.17
C MET A 41 11.88 -5.56 6.20
N PRO A 42 11.57 -4.71 7.19
CA PRO A 42 12.56 -4.30 8.18
C PRO A 42 12.88 -5.46 9.14
N ASP A 43 14.08 -5.43 9.70
CA ASP A 43 14.53 -6.30 10.79
C ASP A 43 15.24 -5.43 11.85
N PRO A 44 14.70 -5.29 13.07
CA PRO A 44 13.44 -5.88 13.56
C PRO A 44 12.20 -5.39 12.79
N LEU A 45 11.15 -6.22 12.75
CA LEU A 45 9.91 -5.92 12.01
C LEU A 45 9.25 -4.59 12.42
N CYS A 46 9.39 -4.21 13.70
CA CYS A 46 8.71 -3.08 14.30
C CYS A 46 9.71 -2.16 14.99
N HIS A 47 9.47 -0.86 14.87
CA HIS A 47 10.26 0.19 15.52
C HIS A 47 9.35 1.15 16.28
N MET A 48 9.86 1.73 17.38
CA MET A 48 9.15 2.79 18.08
C MET A 48 9.15 4.06 17.23
N ASP A 49 7.96 4.60 17.01
CA ASP A 49 7.69 5.76 16.16
C ASP A 49 6.56 6.59 16.80
N VAL A 50 6.94 7.75 17.33
CA VAL A 50 6.04 8.72 18.01
C VAL A 50 5.07 8.04 18.98
N GLY A 51 5.60 7.39 20.02
CA GLY A 51 4.81 6.85 21.14
C GLY A 51 4.09 5.53 20.88
N SER A 52 4.25 4.92 19.70
CA SER A 52 3.73 3.58 19.40
C SER A 52 4.66 2.80 18.47
N LEU A 53 4.42 1.51 18.29
CA LEU A 53 5.16 0.72 17.31
C LEU A 53 4.57 0.92 15.90
N SER A 54 5.45 1.07 14.93
CA SER A 54 5.17 1.01 13.49
C SER A 54 5.87 -0.22 12.91
N CYS A 55 5.17 -1.04 12.11
CA CYS A 55 5.66 -2.35 11.67
C CYS A 55 5.61 -2.56 10.16
N GLY A 56 6.51 -3.41 9.66
CA GLY A 56 6.50 -3.91 8.28
C GLY A 56 6.95 -2.88 7.24
N PRO A 57 6.80 -3.20 5.95
CA PRO A 57 7.33 -2.40 4.84
C PRO A 57 6.61 -1.06 4.66
N PHE A 58 5.41 -0.93 5.23
CA PHE A 58 4.63 0.32 5.22
C PHE A 58 4.61 1.03 6.58
N GLN A 59 5.40 0.55 7.56
CA GLN A 59 5.43 1.10 8.93
C GLN A 59 4.02 1.37 9.48
N MET A 60 3.11 0.41 9.27
CA MET A 60 1.71 0.51 9.66
C MET A 60 1.62 0.43 11.18
N LYS A 61 0.76 1.22 11.84
CA LYS A 61 0.46 1.12 13.28
C LYS A 61 -0.76 0.24 13.55
N ARG A 62 -0.95 -0.22 14.80
CA ARG A 62 -2.10 -1.06 15.18
C ARG A 62 -3.47 -0.43 14.84
N ASN A 63 -3.67 0.86 15.12
CA ASN A 63 -4.93 1.54 14.83
C ASN A 63 -5.19 1.69 13.33
N TYR A 64 -4.13 1.89 12.54
CA TYR A 64 -4.22 1.87 11.08
C TYR A 64 -4.77 0.52 10.60
N TRP A 65 -4.20 -0.60 11.07
CA TRP A 65 -4.67 -1.93 10.71
C TRP A 65 -6.12 -2.19 11.16
N LEU A 66 -6.50 -1.77 12.38
CA LEU A 66 -7.88 -1.91 12.86
C LEU A 66 -8.88 -1.21 11.94
N ASP A 67 -8.56 0.00 11.50
CA ASP A 67 -9.38 0.75 10.54
C ASP A 67 -9.39 0.10 9.16
N ALA A 68 -8.24 -0.40 8.69
CA ALA A 68 -8.12 -1.09 7.42
C ALA A 68 -9.04 -2.32 7.34
N ARG A 69 -9.20 -3.08 8.44
CA ARG A 69 -10.12 -4.25 8.50
C ARG A 69 -11.57 -3.94 8.16
N LEU A 70 -11.98 -2.67 8.27
CA LEU A 70 -13.36 -2.26 7.98
C LEU A 70 -13.65 -2.20 6.47
N LYS A 71 -12.61 -2.29 5.62
CA LYS A 71 -12.72 -2.27 4.14
C LYS A 71 -11.79 -3.25 3.42
N GLY A 72 -10.57 -3.48 3.90
CA GLY A 72 -9.51 -4.25 3.23
C GLY A 72 -9.67 -5.78 3.21
N GLY A 73 -10.90 -6.28 3.26
CA GLY A 73 -11.18 -7.73 3.27
C GLY A 73 -10.70 -8.46 4.53
N SER A 74 -10.46 -9.77 4.40
CA SER A 74 -10.06 -10.66 5.50
C SER A 74 -8.58 -10.54 5.84
N LEU A 75 -8.17 -9.40 6.41
CA LEU A 75 -6.81 -9.24 6.94
C LEU A 75 -6.52 -10.28 8.04
N MET A 76 -5.27 -10.72 8.13
CA MET A 76 -4.80 -11.63 9.19
C MET A 76 -5.12 -11.04 10.57
N ASN A 77 -5.45 -11.90 11.55
CA ASN A 77 -6.03 -11.49 12.83
C ASN A 77 -5.10 -10.74 13.80
N ASP A 78 -3.82 -10.61 13.47
CA ASP A 78 -2.83 -9.87 14.24
C ASP A 78 -2.11 -8.86 13.34
N TRP A 79 -1.96 -7.63 13.85
CA TRP A 79 -1.39 -6.52 13.08
C TRP A 79 0.09 -6.75 12.76
N GLN A 80 0.88 -7.29 13.69
CA GLN A 80 2.31 -7.53 13.45
C GLN A 80 2.48 -8.65 12.42
N THR A 81 1.72 -9.73 12.57
CA THR A 81 1.67 -10.85 11.63
C THR A 81 1.25 -10.40 10.22
N CYS A 82 0.22 -9.55 10.13
CA CYS A 82 -0.18 -8.95 8.85
C CYS A 82 0.91 -8.05 8.27
N SER A 83 1.58 -7.25 9.12
CA SER A 83 2.67 -6.36 8.69
C SER A 83 3.91 -7.13 8.21
N ALA A 84 4.11 -8.37 8.68
CA ALA A 84 5.15 -9.28 8.20
C ALA A 84 4.81 -10.00 6.89
N SER A 85 3.59 -9.84 6.36
CA SER A 85 3.16 -10.41 5.09
C SER A 85 3.01 -9.31 4.04
N TRP A 86 3.72 -9.41 2.93
CA TRP A 86 3.58 -8.47 1.80
C TRP A 86 2.12 -8.31 1.38
N THR A 87 1.46 -9.43 1.06
CA THR A 87 0.06 -9.45 0.65
C THR A 87 -0.87 -8.85 1.70
N CYS A 88 -0.74 -9.22 2.98
CA CYS A 88 -1.63 -8.68 4.01
C CYS A 88 -1.38 -7.19 4.25
N SER A 89 -0.12 -6.76 4.23
CA SER A 89 0.25 -5.36 4.44
C SER A 89 -0.25 -4.45 3.31
N GLU A 90 -0.16 -4.88 2.05
CA GLU A 90 -0.73 -4.17 0.89
C GLU A 90 -2.26 -4.12 0.95
N GLN A 91 -2.92 -5.23 1.32
CA GLN A 91 -4.37 -5.26 1.54
C GLN A 91 -4.79 -4.32 2.67
N ALA A 92 -3.99 -4.22 3.73
CA ALA A 92 -4.25 -3.28 4.82
C ALA A 92 -4.11 -1.83 4.36
N VAL A 93 -3.10 -1.49 3.53
CA VAL A 93 -3.00 -0.15 2.94
C VAL A 93 -4.21 0.14 2.07
N ASN A 94 -4.58 -0.77 1.16
CA ASN A 94 -5.78 -0.64 0.33
C ASN A 94 -7.05 -0.42 1.16
N GLY A 95 -7.30 -1.25 2.17
CA GLY A 95 -8.45 -1.11 3.07
C GLY A 95 -8.50 0.23 3.80
N TYR A 96 -7.35 0.72 4.26
CA TYR A 96 -7.27 2.03 4.90
C TYR A 96 -7.61 3.17 3.93
N MET A 97 -7.14 3.07 2.69
CA MET A 97 -7.44 4.06 1.64
C MET A 97 -8.90 3.98 1.18
N GLU A 98 -9.46 2.78 1.01
CA GLU A 98 -10.89 2.61 0.72
C GLU A 98 -11.80 3.19 1.80
N ARG A 99 -11.31 3.28 3.04
CA ARG A 99 -12.01 3.91 4.14
C ARG A 99 -11.89 5.42 4.11
N TYR A 100 -10.70 5.95 3.84
CA TYR A 100 -10.38 7.35 4.10
C TYR A 100 -10.10 8.18 2.84
N ALA A 101 -9.42 7.64 1.84
CA ALA A 101 -9.14 8.34 0.59
C ALA A 101 -10.32 8.18 -0.37
N VAL A 102 -11.48 8.74 -0.05
CA VAL A 102 -12.71 8.61 -0.86
C VAL A 102 -13.22 9.97 -1.33
N GLN A 103 -13.85 10.01 -2.51
CA GLN A 103 -14.28 11.25 -3.16
C GLN A 103 -15.18 12.13 -2.29
N SER A 104 -16.05 11.53 -1.47
CA SER A 104 -16.92 12.29 -0.55
C SER A 104 -16.16 13.04 0.55
N ARG A 105 -14.94 12.60 0.89
CA ARG A 105 -14.07 13.28 1.86
C ARG A 105 -13.12 14.27 1.20
N LEU A 106 -12.67 13.96 -0.03
CA LEU A 106 -11.63 14.72 -0.73
C LEU A 106 -12.21 15.82 -1.64
N GLY A 107 -13.42 15.64 -2.18
CA GLY A 107 -14.01 16.52 -3.19
C GLY A 107 -13.57 16.24 -4.63
N HIS A 108 -12.69 15.26 -4.85
CA HIS A 108 -12.22 14.79 -6.15
C HIS A 108 -11.95 13.28 -6.14
N SER A 109 -11.64 12.69 -7.29
CA SER A 109 -11.12 11.32 -7.32
C SER A 109 -9.78 11.24 -6.56
N PRO A 110 -9.56 10.22 -5.72
CA PRO A 110 -8.32 10.09 -4.95
C PRO A 110 -7.07 10.05 -5.83
N THR A 111 -6.01 10.73 -5.39
CA THR A 111 -4.71 10.77 -6.06
C THR A 111 -3.62 10.15 -5.17
N CYS A 112 -2.43 9.91 -5.74
CA CYS A 112 -1.30 9.45 -4.92
C CYS A 112 -0.85 10.47 -3.87
N GLU A 113 -1.08 11.76 -4.11
CA GLU A 113 -0.89 12.78 -3.06
C GLU A 113 -1.82 12.51 -1.87
N ASP A 114 -3.10 12.22 -2.13
CA ASP A 114 -4.06 11.93 -1.06
C ASP A 114 -3.69 10.65 -0.31
N PHE A 115 -3.38 9.57 -1.04
CA PHE A 115 -2.99 8.29 -0.45
C PHE A 115 -1.76 8.43 0.45
N SER A 116 -0.69 9.06 -0.06
CA SER A 116 0.56 9.23 0.71
C SER A 116 0.36 10.11 1.94
N ARG A 117 -0.38 11.20 1.82
CA ARG A 117 -0.63 12.12 2.94
C ARG A 117 -1.55 11.51 3.99
N ILE A 118 -2.55 10.73 3.58
CA ILE A 118 -3.42 9.96 4.50
C ILE A 118 -2.62 8.83 5.16
N HIS A 119 -1.69 8.18 4.45
CA HIS A 119 -0.84 7.15 5.02
C HIS A 119 0.07 7.71 6.14
N ASN A 120 0.68 8.86 5.91
CA ASN A 120 1.60 9.50 6.85
C ASN A 120 0.91 10.23 8.01
N GLY A 121 -0.23 10.87 7.75
CA GLY A 121 -0.92 11.74 8.70
C GLY A 121 -2.25 11.22 9.24
N GLY A 122 -2.59 9.96 8.97
CA GLY A 122 -3.87 9.37 9.35
C GLY A 122 -5.07 9.91 8.57
N PRO A 123 -6.31 9.76 9.07
CA PRO A 123 -7.52 9.96 8.26
C PRO A 123 -7.63 11.34 7.61
N ASN A 124 -7.16 12.39 8.30
CA ASN A 124 -7.20 13.77 7.81
C ASN A 124 -5.83 14.28 7.33
N GLY A 125 -4.87 13.39 7.09
CA GLY A 125 -3.50 13.77 6.70
C GLY A 125 -3.43 14.62 5.44
N PHE A 126 -4.36 14.45 4.48
CA PHE A 126 -4.49 15.28 3.27
C PHE A 126 -4.82 16.76 3.55
N LYS A 127 -5.29 17.10 4.75
CA LYS A 127 -5.55 18.50 5.16
C LYS A 127 -4.37 19.13 5.88
N SER A 128 -3.44 18.31 6.38
CA SER A 128 -2.34 18.79 7.20
C SER A 128 -1.18 19.27 6.32
N PRO A 129 -0.63 20.48 6.53
CA PRO A 129 0.57 20.92 5.82
C PRO A 129 1.81 20.09 6.20
N LEU A 130 1.80 19.45 7.38
CA LEU A 130 2.93 18.66 7.86
C LEU A 130 3.18 17.39 7.02
N THR A 131 2.19 16.92 6.25
CA THR A 131 2.32 15.75 5.37
C THR A 131 2.87 16.10 3.98
N LEU A 132 3.02 17.39 3.65
CA LEU A 132 3.53 17.84 2.34
C LEU A 132 4.99 17.40 2.12
N GLY A 133 5.79 17.36 3.18
CA GLY A 133 7.17 16.85 3.12
C GLY A 133 7.21 15.38 2.72
N TYR A 134 6.34 14.55 3.32
CA TYR A 134 6.21 13.14 2.97
C TYR A 134 5.77 12.96 1.51
N TRP A 135 4.76 13.72 1.06
CA TRP A 135 4.33 13.70 -0.34
C TRP A 135 5.47 14.04 -1.30
N ALA A 136 6.30 15.04 -1.00
CA ALA A 136 7.43 15.40 -1.86
C ALA A 136 8.41 14.23 -2.08
N LEU A 137 8.61 13.38 -1.06
CA LEU A 137 9.44 12.17 -1.15
C LEU A 137 8.79 11.12 -2.06
N VAL A 138 7.49 10.85 -1.86
CA VAL A 138 6.72 9.91 -2.70
C VAL A 138 6.69 10.39 -4.16
N LYS A 139 6.46 11.69 -4.38
CA LYS A 139 6.47 12.30 -5.71
C LYS A 139 7.83 12.15 -6.39
N LYS A 140 8.94 12.34 -5.66
CA LYS A 140 10.30 12.11 -6.21
C LYS A 140 10.45 10.66 -6.68
N CYS A 141 9.98 9.69 -5.90
CA CYS A 141 9.98 8.27 -6.31
C CYS A 141 9.16 8.04 -7.59
N LEU A 142 7.93 8.58 -7.68
CA LEU A 142 7.08 8.42 -8.87
C LEU A 142 7.72 8.97 -10.15
N THR A 143 8.43 10.10 -10.05
CA THR A 143 9.06 10.75 -11.21
C THR A 143 10.45 10.21 -11.57
N GLY A 144 11.13 9.54 -10.65
CA GLY A 144 12.53 9.12 -10.81
C GLY A 144 12.74 7.77 -11.49
N GLY A 145 11.68 6.95 -11.65
CA GLY A 145 11.78 5.60 -12.17
C GLY A 145 12.64 4.65 -11.31
N PRO A 146 12.74 3.35 -11.66
CA PRO A 146 13.45 2.33 -10.88
C PRO A 146 14.99 2.47 -10.82
N GLU A 147 15.58 3.59 -11.28
CA GLU A 147 17.04 3.81 -11.26
C GLU A 147 17.54 4.63 -10.05
N LEU A 148 16.68 5.12 -9.16
CA LEU A 148 17.09 5.67 -7.85
C LEU A 148 17.51 4.58 -6.83
N ASN A 149 17.70 3.34 -7.31
CA ASN A 149 18.13 2.20 -6.53
C ASN A 149 19.66 2.21 -6.38
N LYS A 150 20.17 2.88 -5.33
CA LYS A 150 21.22 2.36 -4.41
C LYS A 150 21.90 3.43 -3.55
N VAL A 151 21.90 4.71 -3.93
CA VAL A 151 22.70 5.74 -3.22
C VAL A 151 21.85 6.73 -2.40
N ASP A 152 20.64 7.09 -2.85
CA ASP A 152 19.81 8.14 -2.20
C ASP A 152 18.79 7.61 -1.16
N LEU A 153 18.40 6.34 -1.23
CA LEU A 153 17.34 5.76 -0.37
C LEU A 153 17.71 5.71 1.13
N GLY A 154 19.01 5.62 1.44
CA GLY A 154 19.52 5.64 2.81
C GLY A 154 19.42 7.00 3.51
N GLN A 155 19.17 8.08 2.76
CA GLN A 155 18.97 9.44 3.29
C GLN A 155 17.49 9.84 3.36
N LEU A 156 16.65 9.38 2.43
CA LEU A 156 15.20 9.71 2.40
C LEU A 156 14.42 9.07 3.59
N THR A 157 14.83 7.88 4.00
CA THR A 157 14.18 7.10 5.07
C THR A 157 14.46 7.62 6.48
N LYS A 158 15.53 8.42 6.69
CA LYS A 158 15.98 8.82 8.03
C LYS A 158 15.29 10.07 8.61
N ASN A 159 14.55 10.83 7.80
CA ASN A 159 14.12 12.19 8.16
C ASN A 159 12.61 12.46 8.05
N HIS A 160 11.75 11.47 7.81
CA HIS A 160 10.30 11.71 7.78
C HIS A 160 9.64 11.09 9.01
N THR A 161 9.04 11.94 9.85
CA THR A 161 8.29 11.52 11.03
C THR A 161 6.85 11.19 10.64
N LYS A 162 6.31 10.06 11.11
CA LYS A 162 4.89 9.74 10.97
C LYS A 162 4.08 10.56 11.98
N LEU A 163 3.04 11.24 11.51
CA LEU A 163 2.31 12.23 12.31
C LEU A 163 1.02 11.69 12.93
N GLY A 164 0.62 10.47 12.56
CA GLY A 164 -0.56 9.75 13.05
C GLY A 164 -0.23 8.32 13.39
#